data_AF-A0AAV8YQ95-F1
#
_entry.id   AF-A0AAV8YQ95-F1
#
_cell.length_a   1.000
_cell.length_b   1.000
_cell.length_c   1.000
_cell.angle_alpha   90.00
_cell.angle_beta   90.00
_cell.angle_gamma   90.00
#
_symmetry.space_group_name_H-M   'P 1'
#
loop_
_entity.id
_entity.type
_entity.pdbx_description
1 polymer ?
#
loop_
_entity_poly.entity_id
_entity_poly.type
_entity_poly.pdbx_seq_one_letter_code
_entity_poly.pdbx_strand_id
1 'polypeptide(L)'
;MFQVIIKRIQNFRASNRDWNVLHKAIHQTIFINDLCFPYMKKSKILRDLHNAISPHLLGLEHSVDKAIDLNCDRKQGRPVIRFGLDEHLDAKRLRQQGMAKDLTAAARFSADNLPDFLNECAMVYLPEIGHLIAIKEWESHCDPEQLKDLDFQFMFTLRGTIHYKNPLCIELDKRLGDINAEIIDHENRILRRLSDLVVKYNKDIREPLRIIGLMDW
;
A
#
# COMPACT_ATOMS: atom_id res chain seq x y z
N MET A 1 -5.99 16.25 -19.59
CA MET A 1 -6.13 15.26 -18.48
C MET A 1 -4.90 14.36 -18.34
N PHE A 2 -4.47 13.66 -19.39
CA PHE A 2 -3.36 12.69 -19.33
C PHE A 2 -1.99 13.26 -18.92
N GLN A 3 -1.64 14.48 -19.35
CA GLN A 3 -0.40 15.14 -18.91
C GLN A 3 -0.36 15.44 -17.40
N VAL A 4 -1.53 15.65 -16.79
CA VAL A 4 -1.62 15.90 -15.34
C VAL A 4 -1.28 14.61 -14.58
N ILE A 5 -1.72 13.46 -15.08
CA ILE A 5 -1.41 12.14 -14.50
C ILE A 5 0.08 11.85 -14.58
N ILE A 6 0.71 12.05 -15.74
CA ILE A 6 2.16 11.85 -15.89
C ILE A 6 2.95 12.77 -14.95
N LYS A 7 2.54 14.05 -14.81
CA LYS A 7 3.16 14.97 -13.84
C LYS A 7 3.01 14.49 -12.39
N ARG A 8 1.86 13.91 -12.01
CA ARG A 8 1.67 13.33 -10.68
C ARG A 8 2.56 12.12 -10.45
N ILE A 9 2.72 11.25 -11.45
CA ILE A 9 3.60 10.08 -11.41
C ILE A 9 5.06 10.50 -11.26
N GLN A 10 5.49 11.48 -12.06
CA GLN A 10 6.83 12.05 -12.01
C GLN A 10 7.15 12.65 -10.63
N ASN A 11 6.16 13.28 -9.98
CA ASN A 11 6.33 13.91 -8.67
C ASN A 11 6.06 12.97 -7.49
N PHE A 12 5.88 11.67 -7.72
CA PHE A 12 5.55 10.67 -6.69
C PHE A 12 4.27 10.99 -5.89
N ARG A 13 3.33 11.70 -6.51
CA ARG A 13 2.02 12.08 -5.93
C ARG A 13 0.85 11.34 -6.58
N ALA A 14 1.13 10.38 -7.45
CA ALA A 14 0.12 9.60 -8.13
C ALA A 14 -0.57 8.62 -7.18
N SER A 15 -1.89 8.63 -7.20
CA SER A 15 -2.74 7.66 -6.52
C SER A 15 -2.84 6.35 -7.30
N ASN A 16 -3.35 5.29 -6.67
CA ASN A 16 -3.65 4.04 -7.38
C ASN A 16 -4.58 4.26 -8.59
N ARG A 17 -5.54 5.21 -8.48
CA ARG A 17 -6.38 5.63 -9.60
C ARG A 17 -5.59 6.25 -10.76
N ASP A 18 -4.60 7.10 -10.48
CA ASP A 18 -3.79 7.73 -11.53
C ASP A 18 -3.03 6.66 -12.35
N TRP A 19 -2.47 5.66 -11.68
CA TRP A 19 -1.81 4.51 -12.33
C TRP A 19 -2.79 3.64 -13.13
N ASN A 20 -3.99 3.41 -12.61
CA ASN A 20 -5.03 2.68 -13.34
C ASN A 20 -5.49 3.43 -14.60
N VAL A 21 -5.63 4.75 -14.55
CA VAL A 21 -5.96 5.54 -15.74
C VAL A 21 -4.81 5.50 -16.76
N LEU A 22 -3.56 5.59 -16.30
CA LEU A 22 -2.40 5.44 -17.19
C LEU A 22 -2.42 4.08 -17.90
N HIS A 23 -2.51 3.00 -17.11
CA HIS A 23 -2.52 1.64 -17.62
C HIS A 23 -3.66 1.42 -18.61
N LYS A 24 -4.89 1.80 -18.25
CA LYS A 24 -6.06 1.64 -19.13
C LYS A 24 -5.89 2.37 -20.46
N ALA A 25 -5.35 3.59 -20.44
CA ALA A 25 -5.11 4.34 -21.68
C ALA A 25 -4.10 3.62 -22.59
N ILE A 26 -3.00 3.11 -22.03
CA ILE A 26 -2.00 2.35 -22.78
C ILE A 26 -2.58 1.04 -23.30
N HIS A 27 -3.22 0.26 -22.42
CA HIS A 27 -3.83 -1.03 -22.75
C HIS A 27 -4.89 -0.90 -23.85
N GLN A 28 -5.79 0.07 -23.73
CA GLN A 28 -6.81 0.34 -24.75
C GLN A 28 -6.19 0.78 -26.08
N THR A 29 -5.09 1.54 -26.05
CA THR A 29 -4.38 1.96 -27.26
C THR A 29 -3.79 0.77 -28.01
N ILE A 30 -3.18 -0.16 -27.28
CA ILE A 30 -2.64 -1.41 -27.83
C ILE A 30 -3.79 -2.26 -28.38
N PHE A 31 -4.86 -2.43 -27.61
CA PHE A 31 -6.03 -3.20 -28.02
C PHE A 31 -6.69 -2.65 -29.30
N ILE A 32 -6.84 -1.33 -29.43
CA ILE A 32 -7.36 -0.70 -30.65
C ILE A 32 -6.45 -0.98 -31.84
N ASN A 33 -5.12 -0.85 -31.66
CA ASN A 33 -4.18 -1.22 -32.70
C ASN A 33 -4.36 -2.67 -33.17
N ASP A 34 -4.51 -3.61 -32.24
CA ASP A 34 -4.66 -5.03 -32.55
C ASP A 34 -5.96 -5.30 -33.31
N LEU A 35 -7.06 -4.66 -32.93
CA LEU A 35 -8.33 -4.71 -33.66
C LEU A 35 -8.22 -4.10 -35.07
N CYS A 36 -7.44 -3.04 -35.23
CA CYS A 36 -7.26 -2.34 -36.50
C CYS A 36 -6.19 -2.98 -37.41
N PHE A 37 -5.36 -3.89 -36.88
CA PHE A 37 -4.23 -4.49 -37.59
C PHE A 37 -4.59 -5.08 -38.96
N PRO A 38 -5.70 -5.83 -39.14
CA PRO A 38 -6.11 -6.36 -40.46
C PRO A 38 -6.38 -5.26 -41.51
N TYR A 39 -6.67 -4.05 -41.06
CA TYR A 39 -7.03 -2.90 -41.90
C TYR A 39 -5.91 -1.87 -42.03
N MET A 40 -4.73 -2.13 -41.46
CA MET A 40 -3.59 -1.20 -41.43
C MET A 40 -3.24 -0.62 -42.81
N LYS A 41 -3.34 -1.42 -43.88
CA LYS A 41 -3.03 -0.98 -45.26
C LYS A 41 -4.13 -0.12 -45.89
N LYS A 42 -5.35 -0.14 -45.35
CA LYS A 42 -6.52 0.55 -45.93
C LYS A 42 -6.56 2.04 -45.60
N SER A 43 -5.82 2.48 -44.58
CA SER A 43 -5.82 3.88 -44.16
C SER A 43 -4.47 4.30 -43.60
N LYS A 44 -4.04 5.52 -43.95
CA LYS A 44 -2.80 6.10 -43.44
C LYS A 44 -2.82 6.17 -41.91
N ILE A 45 -3.94 6.57 -41.31
CA ILE A 45 -4.03 6.73 -39.85
C ILE A 45 -3.85 5.40 -39.10
N LEU A 46 -4.34 4.29 -39.65
CA LEU A 46 -4.19 2.95 -39.05
C LEU A 46 -2.75 2.44 -39.18
N ARG A 47 -2.10 2.73 -40.32
CA ARG A 47 -0.67 2.46 -40.50
C ARG A 47 0.19 3.26 -39.53
N ASP A 48 -0.11 4.54 -39.37
CA ASP A 48 0.61 5.43 -38.47
C ASP A 48 0.43 4.97 -37.01
N LEU A 49 -0.78 4.56 -36.62
CA LEU A 49 -1.05 3.96 -35.30
C LEU A 49 -0.20 2.72 -35.06
N HIS A 50 -0.18 1.79 -36.00
CA HIS A 50 0.60 0.55 -35.86
C HIS A 50 2.10 0.81 -35.73
N ASN A 51 2.63 1.76 -36.50
CA ASN A 51 4.04 2.16 -36.41
C ASN A 51 4.37 2.89 -35.10
N ALA A 52 3.38 3.49 -34.45
CA ALA A 52 3.55 4.19 -33.18
C ALA A 52 3.50 3.26 -31.94
N ILE A 53 2.99 2.03 -32.08
CA ILE A 53 3.05 1.02 -31.02
C ILE A 53 4.46 0.44 -30.95
N SER A 54 5.27 0.97 -30.03
CA SER A 54 6.65 0.54 -29.85
C SER A 54 6.78 -0.64 -28.87
N PRO A 55 7.84 -1.46 -28.97
CA PRO A 55 8.16 -2.47 -27.95
C PRO A 55 8.32 -1.88 -26.55
N HIS A 56 8.72 -0.60 -26.45
CA HIS A 56 8.81 0.10 -25.18
C HIS A 56 7.45 0.37 -24.55
N LEU A 57 6.45 0.71 -25.36
CA LEU A 57 5.07 0.90 -24.89
C LEU A 57 4.48 -0.42 -24.37
N LEU A 58 4.69 -1.53 -25.11
CA LEU A 58 4.27 -2.87 -24.70
C LEU A 58 4.95 -3.29 -23.40
N GLY A 59 6.27 -3.09 -23.31
CA GLY A 59 7.05 -3.40 -22.10
C GLY A 59 6.61 -2.57 -20.89
N LEU A 60 6.27 -1.29 -21.10
CA LEU A 60 5.75 -0.42 -20.05
C LEU A 60 4.37 -0.87 -19.56
N GLU A 61 3.45 -1.20 -20.47
CA GLU A 61 2.12 -1.71 -20.11
C GLU A 61 2.23 -2.93 -19.20
N HIS A 62 3.01 -3.92 -19.64
CA HIS A 62 3.25 -5.14 -18.88
C HIS A 62 3.95 -4.90 -17.53
N SER A 63 4.90 -3.96 -17.49
CA SER A 63 5.57 -3.59 -16.23
C SER A 63 4.60 -2.98 -15.22
N VAL A 64 3.69 -2.13 -15.68
CA VAL A 64 2.68 -1.50 -14.83
C VAL A 64 1.64 -2.52 -14.37
N ASP A 65 1.13 -3.36 -15.28
CA ASP A 65 0.15 -4.40 -14.92
C ASP A 65 0.71 -5.37 -13.88
N LYS A 66 1.93 -5.88 -14.09
CA LYS A 66 2.55 -6.81 -13.14
C LYS A 66 2.86 -6.19 -11.80
N ALA A 67 3.25 -4.91 -11.78
CA ALA A 67 3.76 -4.31 -10.56
C ALA A 67 2.66 -3.72 -9.66
N ILE A 68 1.60 -3.15 -10.24
CA ILE A 68 0.58 -2.42 -9.48
C ILE A 68 -0.72 -3.22 -9.44
N ASP A 69 -1.33 -3.32 -8.26
CA ASP A 69 -2.67 -3.85 -8.10
C ASP A 69 -3.71 -2.81 -8.54
N LEU A 70 -4.03 -2.86 -9.82
CA LEU A 70 -4.98 -1.95 -10.48
C LEU A 70 -6.44 -2.24 -10.09
N ASN A 71 -6.70 -3.38 -9.44
CA ASN A 71 -8.03 -3.82 -8.99
C ASN A 71 -8.28 -3.52 -7.51
N CYS A 72 -7.29 -2.96 -6.80
CA CYS A 72 -7.45 -2.62 -5.39
C CYS A 72 -8.61 -1.63 -5.15
N ASP A 73 -9.47 -1.95 -4.18
CA ASP A 73 -10.62 -1.12 -3.77
C ASP A 73 -10.21 0.28 -3.29
N ARG A 74 -8.98 0.42 -2.77
CA ARG A 74 -8.39 1.69 -2.33
C ARG A 74 -7.94 2.53 -3.52
N LYS A 75 -8.91 3.00 -4.31
CA LYS A 75 -8.66 3.84 -5.50
C LYS A 75 -8.05 5.20 -5.13
N GLN A 76 -8.43 5.74 -3.97
CA GLN A 76 -7.84 6.94 -3.40
C GLN A 76 -6.82 6.51 -2.34
N GLY A 77 -5.54 6.73 -2.61
CA GLY A 77 -4.45 6.28 -1.74
C GLY A 77 -3.18 5.98 -2.52
N ARG A 78 -2.14 5.58 -1.77
CA ARG A 78 -0.87 5.15 -2.36
C ARG A 78 -1.09 3.95 -3.30
N PRO A 79 -0.33 3.85 -4.40
CA PRO A 79 -0.39 2.69 -5.27
C PRO A 79 -0.01 1.43 -4.50
N VAL A 80 -0.73 0.33 -4.74
CA VAL A 80 -0.50 -0.94 -4.06
C VAL A 80 0.36 -1.83 -4.95
N ILE A 81 1.55 -2.23 -4.47
CA ILE A 81 2.42 -3.15 -5.21
C ILE A 81 1.88 -4.58 -5.09
N ARG A 82 1.73 -5.31 -6.20
CA ARG A 82 1.23 -6.69 -6.21
C ARG A 82 2.15 -7.64 -5.44
N PHE A 83 1.54 -8.64 -4.81
CA PHE A 83 2.27 -9.79 -4.27
C PHE A 83 2.79 -10.66 -5.42
N GLY A 84 3.96 -11.25 -5.28
CA GLY A 84 4.66 -12.04 -6.30
C GLY A 84 5.54 -11.22 -7.25
N LEU A 85 5.62 -9.89 -7.07
CA LEU A 85 6.50 -9.04 -7.88
C LEU A 85 7.95 -9.11 -7.39
N ASP A 86 8.15 -9.07 -6.08
CA ASP A 86 9.46 -9.00 -5.43
C ASP A 86 9.42 -9.84 -4.16
N GLU A 87 10.13 -10.97 -4.18
CA GLU A 87 10.13 -11.95 -3.09
C GLU A 87 10.62 -11.35 -1.77
N HIS A 88 11.52 -10.36 -1.80
CA HIS A 88 12.02 -9.71 -0.60
C HIS A 88 10.98 -8.76 -0.01
N LEU A 89 10.23 -8.02 -0.83
CA LEU A 89 9.09 -7.25 -0.38
C LEU A 89 8.00 -8.14 0.21
N ASP A 90 7.72 -9.26 -0.45
CA ASP A 90 6.71 -10.22 -0.01
C ASP A 90 7.10 -10.88 1.31
N ALA A 91 8.37 -11.26 1.49
CA ALA A 91 8.89 -11.76 2.75
C ALA A 91 8.72 -10.75 3.89
N LYS A 92 8.96 -9.44 3.65
CA LYS A 92 8.72 -8.39 4.65
C LYS A 92 7.24 -8.27 5.03
N ARG A 93 6.34 -8.32 4.04
CA ARG A 93 4.88 -8.30 4.27
C ARG A 93 4.40 -9.53 5.04
N LEU A 94 4.92 -10.71 4.73
CA LEU A 94 4.63 -11.94 5.47
C LEU A 94 5.17 -11.87 6.91
N ARG A 95 6.37 -11.32 7.11
CA ARG A 95 6.93 -11.09 8.45
C ARG A 95 6.06 -10.14 9.26
N GLN A 96 5.63 -9.02 8.69
CA GLN A 96 4.71 -8.08 9.32
C GLN A 96 3.38 -8.76 9.72
N GLN A 97 2.81 -9.60 8.85
CA GLN A 97 1.61 -10.39 9.17
C GLN A 97 1.85 -11.41 10.29
N GLY A 98 3.01 -12.06 10.31
CA GLY A 98 3.43 -12.95 11.38
C GLY A 98 3.52 -12.22 12.72
N MET A 99 4.14 -11.05 12.74
CA MET A 99 4.27 -10.21 13.93
C MET A 99 2.91 -9.77 14.49
N ALA A 100 1.92 -9.49 13.64
CA ALA A 100 0.56 -9.18 14.09
C ALA A 100 -0.12 -10.39 14.79
N LYS A 101 0.18 -11.62 14.33
CA LYS A 101 -0.31 -12.84 14.98
C LYS A 101 0.42 -13.11 16.30
N ASP A 102 1.73 -12.93 16.32
CA ASP A 102 2.54 -13.05 17.54
C ASP A 102 2.11 -12.04 18.60
N LEU A 103 1.69 -10.84 18.18
CA LEU A 103 1.07 -9.84 19.06
C LEU A 103 -0.17 -10.37 19.77
N THR A 104 -1.02 -11.06 19.01
CA THR A 104 -2.26 -11.65 19.53
C THR A 104 -1.94 -12.75 20.56
N ALA A 105 -0.81 -13.45 20.39
CA ALA A 105 -0.31 -14.44 21.35
C ALA A 105 0.37 -13.80 22.57
N ALA A 106 1.19 -12.75 22.38
CA ALA A 106 1.83 -12.01 23.45
C ALA A 106 0.81 -11.34 24.39
N ALA A 107 -0.32 -10.88 23.84
CA ALA A 107 -1.47 -10.39 24.62
C ALA A 107 -2.00 -11.44 25.61
N ARG A 108 -1.94 -12.73 25.26
CA ARG A 108 -2.34 -13.84 26.14
C ARG A 108 -1.28 -14.09 27.21
N PHE A 109 0.00 -14.05 26.85
CA PHE A 109 1.09 -14.26 27.80
C PHE A 109 1.23 -13.14 28.84
N SER A 110 0.90 -11.90 28.48
CA SER A 110 0.80 -10.82 29.46
C SER A 110 -0.33 -11.05 30.48
N ALA A 111 -1.40 -11.76 30.11
CA ALA A 111 -2.46 -12.13 31.05
C ALA A 111 -1.96 -13.10 32.13
N ASP A 112 -1.03 -14.00 31.79
CA ASP A 112 -0.46 -14.98 32.72
C ASP A 112 0.51 -14.36 33.75
N ASN A 113 0.97 -13.13 33.52
CA ASN A 113 1.87 -12.39 34.43
C ASN A 113 1.15 -11.26 35.18
N LEU A 114 -0.18 -11.23 35.14
CA LEU A 114 -0.96 -10.26 35.90
C LEU A 114 -1.00 -10.68 37.38
N PRO A 115 -1.03 -9.71 38.32
CA PRO A 115 -1.39 -9.97 39.70
C PRO A 115 -2.73 -10.71 39.83
N ASP A 116 -2.86 -11.57 40.84
CA ASP A 116 -4.04 -12.42 41.07
C ASP A 116 -5.37 -11.67 41.15
N PHE A 117 -5.35 -10.37 41.45
CA PHE A 117 -6.55 -9.53 41.51
C PHE A 117 -7.05 -9.06 40.14
N LEU A 118 -6.27 -9.27 39.06
CA LEU A 118 -6.65 -8.95 37.69
C LEU A 118 -7.08 -10.22 36.96
N ASN A 119 -8.37 -10.29 36.62
CA ASN A 119 -8.92 -11.48 35.98
C ASN A 119 -8.51 -11.65 34.51
N GLU A 120 -8.46 -10.55 33.74
CA GLU A 120 -8.20 -10.56 32.30
C GLU A 120 -7.57 -9.25 31.82
N CYS A 121 -6.67 -9.33 30.83
CA CYS A 121 -6.24 -8.19 30.03
C CYS A 121 -6.34 -8.48 28.53
N ALA A 122 -6.48 -7.44 27.73
CA ALA A 122 -6.45 -7.52 26.27
C ALA A 122 -5.44 -6.53 25.70
N MET A 123 -4.74 -6.90 24.63
CA MET A 123 -3.93 -5.95 23.88
C MET A 123 -4.79 -5.29 22.80
N VAL A 124 -4.75 -3.97 22.75
CA VAL A 124 -5.49 -3.16 21.76
C VAL A 124 -4.53 -2.23 21.02
N TYR A 125 -4.83 -1.94 19.75
CA TYR A 125 -4.06 -0.97 18.94
C TYR A 125 -4.91 0.26 18.65
N LEU A 126 -4.40 1.43 19.02
CA LEU A 126 -4.99 2.72 18.66
C LEU A 126 -4.03 3.46 17.70
N PRO A 127 -4.46 3.87 16.51
CA PRO A 127 -3.57 4.50 15.52
C PRO A 127 -2.77 5.71 16.03
N GLU A 128 -3.35 6.50 16.95
CA GLU A 128 -2.71 7.71 17.50
C GLU A 128 -1.75 7.43 18.66
N ILE A 129 -1.89 6.28 19.33
CA ILE A 129 -1.18 5.97 20.60
C ILE A 129 -0.28 4.73 20.47
N GLY A 130 -0.58 3.81 19.55
CA GLY A 130 0.07 2.52 19.38
C GLY A 130 -0.61 1.40 20.16
N HIS A 131 0.15 0.35 20.48
CA HIS A 131 -0.33 -0.78 21.28
C HIS A 131 -0.52 -0.39 22.75
N LEU A 132 -1.56 -0.92 23.36
CA LEU A 132 -1.95 -0.69 24.75
C LEU A 132 -2.43 -1.99 25.38
N ILE A 133 -2.29 -2.11 26.70
CA ILE A 133 -2.96 -3.14 27.49
C ILE A 133 -4.24 -2.55 28.08
N ALA A 134 -5.37 -3.16 27.76
CA ALA A 134 -6.69 -2.83 28.27
C ALA A 134 -7.06 -3.79 29.40
N ILE A 135 -7.36 -3.25 30.57
CA ILE A 135 -7.70 -3.99 31.79
C ILE A 135 -9.03 -3.44 32.30
N LYS A 136 -9.99 -4.31 32.57
CA LYS A 136 -11.24 -3.88 33.21
C LYS A 136 -10.95 -3.45 34.65
N GLU A 137 -11.64 -2.42 35.11
CA GLU A 137 -11.57 -2.02 36.53
C GLU A 137 -11.90 -3.24 37.41
N TRP A 138 -10.97 -3.59 38.30
CA TRP A 138 -11.07 -4.78 39.16
C TRP A 138 -11.83 -4.48 40.46
N GLU A 139 -11.89 -3.21 40.87
CA GLU A 139 -12.63 -2.72 42.03
C GLU A 139 -13.24 -1.35 41.76
N SER A 140 -14.23 -0.95 42.55
CA SER A 140 -14.81 0.40 42.47
C SER A 140 -13.77 1.44 42.88
N HIS A 141 -13.52 2.42 42.01
CA HIS A 141 -12.49 3.44 42.19
C HIS A 141 -11.05 2.89 42.30
N CYS A 142 -10.71 1.88 41.51
CA CYS A 142 -9.32 1.41 41.42
C CYS A 142 -8.37 2.55 41.01
N ASP A 143 -7.24 2.66 41.70
CA ASP A 143 -6.19 3.63 41.37
C ASP A 143 -5.41 3.13 40.15
N PRO A 144 -5.45 3.83 39.00
CA PRO A 144 -4.72 3.41 37.82
C PRO A 144 -3.21 3.33 38.04
N GLU A 145 -2.64 4.11 38.96
CA GLU A 145 -1.20 4.12 39.25
C GLU A 145 -0.75 2.92 40.10
N GLN A 146 -1.66 2.08 40.61
CA GLN A 146 -1.32 0.91 41.42
C GLN A 146 -0.46 -0.12 40.67
N LEU A 147 -0.49 -0.13 39.33
CA LEU A 147 0.29 -1.04 38.50
C LEU A 147 1.63 -0.44 38.04
N LYS A 148 1.99 0.76 38.49
CA LYS A 148 3.21 1.45 38.09
C LYS A 148 4.47 0.68 38.43
N ASP A 149 4.49 -0.01 39.57
CA ASP A 149 5.62 -0.85 40.02
C ASP A 149 5.84 -2.10 39.13
N LEU A 150 4.87 -2.42 38.27
CA LEU A 150 4.95 -3.49 37.27
C LEU A 150 5.23 -2.94 35.85
N ASP A 151 5.71 -1.70 35.76
CA ASP A 151 5.96 -0.95 34.52
C ASP A 151 4.70 -0.69 33.66
N PHE A 152 3.50 -0.68 34.27
CA PHE A 152 2.29 -0.23 33.60
C PHE A 152 2.12 1.28 33.74
N GLN A 153 2.35 2.01 32.66
CA GLN A 153 2.10 3.45 32.58
C GLN A 153 0.64 3.70 32.19
N PHE A 154 -0.12 4.38 33.05
CA PHE A 154 -1.49 4.77 32.75
C PHE A 154 -1.55 5.73 31.55
N MET A 155 -2.50 5.47 30.64
CA MET A 155 -2.74 6.32 29.46
C MET A 155 -4.11 7.01 29.55
N PHE A 156 -5.18 6.24 29.69
CA PHE A 156 -6.55 6.77 29.87
C PHE A 156 -7.51 5.67 30.34
N THR A 157 -8.67 6.09 30.85
CA THR A 157 -9.80 5.20 31.16
C THR A 157 -10.94 5.47 30.20
N LEU A 158 -11.55 4.42 29.66
CA LEU A 158 -12.72 4.50 28.79
C LEU A 158 -13.72 3.42 29.16
N ARG A 159 -14.94 3.83 29.55
CA ARG A 159 -16.07 2.93 29.85
C ARG A 159 -15.71 1.79 30.84
N GLY A 160 -15.04 2.12 31.94
CA GLY A 160 -14.64 1.14 32.96
C GLY A 160 -13.50 0.22 32.52
N THR A 161 -12.74 0.60 31.50
CA THR A 161 -11.52 -0.10 31.05
C THR A 161 -10.35 0.87 31.09
N ILE A 162 -9.32 0.49 31.85
CA ILE A 162 -8.08 1.25 31.99
C ILE A 162 -7.10 0.79 30.92
N HIS A 163 -6.48 1.75 30.25
CA HIS A 163 -5.52 1.51 29.18
C HIS A 163 -4.12 1.90 29.63
N TYR A 164 -3.18 0.98 29.46
CA TYR A 164 -1.81 1.10 29.90
C TYR A 164 -0.82 0.93 28.76
N LYS A 165 0.36 1.54 28.93
CA LYS A 165 1.55 1.30 28.13
C LYS A 165 2.56 0.57 29.01
N ASN A 166 3.09 -0.56 28.55
CA ASN A 166 4.18 -1.26 29.23
C ASN A 166 5.37 -1.44 28.26
N PRO A 167 6.54 -1.92 28.74
CA PRO A 167 7.72 -2.12 27.90
C PRO A 167 7.46 -3.02 26.69
N LEU A 168 6.61 -4.05 26.85
CA LEU A 168 6.18 -4.92 25.74
C LEU A 168 5.45 -4.11 24.66
N CYS A 169 4.46 -3.29 25.00
CA CYS A 169 3.76 -2.44 24.04
C CYS A 169 4.72 -1.52 23.25
N ILE A 170 5.70 -0.93 23.95
CA ILE A 170 6.70 -0.04 23.33
C ILE A 170 7.58 -0.82 22.35
N GLU A 171 8.07 -2.00 22.75
CA GLU A 171 8.89 -2.83 21.87
C GLU A 171 8.10 -3.30 20.64
N LEU A 172 6.84 -3.67 20.83
CA LEU A 172 5.95 -4.09 19.75
C LEU A 172 5.67 -2.96 18.75
N ASP A 173 5.36 -1.75 19.25
CA ASP A 173 5.21 -0.56 18.41
C ASP A 173 6.46 -0.27 17.59
N LYS A 174 7.64 -0.35 18.22
CA LYS A 174 8.92 -0.14 17.55
C LYS A 174 9.14 -1.17 16.45
N ARG A 175 9.03 -2.45 16.77
CA ARG A 175 9.26 -3.54 15.81
C ARG A 175 8.28 -3.48 14.63
N LEU A 176 7.00 -3.19 14.89
CA LEU A 176 6.00 -3.01 13.83
C LEU A 176 6.25 -1.72 13.02
N GLY A 177 6.65 -0.63 13.67
CA GLY A 177 7.05 0.60 13.00
C GLY A 177 8.23 0.41 12.05
N ASP A 178 9.27 -0.30 12.50
CA ASP A 178 10.48 -0.58 11.73
C ASP A 178 10.15 -1.42 10.48
N ILE A 179 9.40 -2.52 10.62
CA ILE A 179 9.01 -3.34 9.47
C ILE A 179 8.08 -2.57 8.51
N ASN A 180 7.19 -1.72 9.02
CA ASN A 180 6.34 -0.86 8.19
C ASN A 180 7.17 0.12 7.37
N ALA A 181 8.15 0.78 8.00
CA ALA A 181 9.05 1.71 7.32
C ALA A 181 9.86 1.00 6.24
N GLU A 182 10.38 -0.20 6.53
CA GLU A 182 11.11 -1.03 5.58
C GLU A 182 10.26 -1.46 4.38
N ILE A 183 8.99 -1.81 4.59
CA ILE A 183 8.05 -2.15 3.51
C ILE A 183 7.79 -0.92 2.65
N ILE A 184 7.47 0.22 3.27
CA ILE A 184 7.16 1.47 2.56
C ILE A 184 8.36 1.96 1.74
N ASP A 185 9.57 1.93 2.28
CA ASP A 185 10.77 2.29 1.52
C ASP A 185 10.98 1.37 0.32
N HIS A 186 10.74 0.07 0.50
CA HIS A 186 10.91 -0.90 -0.57
C HIS A 186 9.85 -0.71 -1.68
N GLU A 187 8.58 -0.49 -1.32
CA GLU A 187 7.53 -0.13 -2.26
C GLU A 187 7.85 1.16 -3.02
N ASN A 188 8.35 2.19 -2.31
CA ASN A 188 8.74 3.46 -2.92
C ASN A 188 9.87 3.30 -3.95
N ARG A 189 10.84 2.41 -3.71
CA ARG A 189 11.89 2.09 -4.68
C ARG A 189 11.31 1.49 -5.97
N ILE A 190 10.36 0.58 -5.84
CA ILE A 190 9.69 -0.04 -7.01
C ILE A 190 8.88 1.02 -7.76
N LEU A 191 8.09 1.82 -7.05
CA LEU A 191 7.33 2.92 -7.64
C LEU A 191 8.23 3.94 -8.32
N ARG A 192 9.40 4.22 -7.75
CA ARG A 192 10.38 5.13 -8.36
C ARG A 192 10.86 4.61 -9.71
N ARG A 193 11.26 3.33 -9.77
CA ARG A 193 11.69 2.68 -11.02
C ARG A 193 10.56 2.69 -12.06
N LEU A 194 9.32 2.42 -11.66
CA LEU A 194 8.17 2.49 -12.56
C LEU A 194 7.92 3.91 -13.06
N SER A 195 7.96 4.92 -12.19
CA SER A 195 7.82 6.32 -12.56
C SER A 195 8.90 6.74 -13.57
N ASP A 196 10.14 6.29 -13.37
CA ASP A 196 11.25 6.57 -14.29
C ASP A 196 10.99 5.96 -15.67
N LEU A 197 10.41 4.74 -15.75
CA LEU A 197 10.01 4.13 -17.02
C LEU A 197 8.90 4.93 -17.71
N VAL A 198 7.89 5.39 -16.96
CA VAL A 198 6.79 6.22 -17.50
C VAL A 198 7.35 7.54 -18.06
N VAL A 199 8.28 8.18 -17.35
CA VAL A 199 8.91 9.43 -17.80
C VAL A 199 9.78 9.18 -19.02
N LYS A 200 10.59 8.11 -19.01
CA LYS A 200 11.49 7.72 -20.11
C LYS A 200 10.73 7.48 -21.40
N TYR A 201 9.62 6.73 -21.34
CA TYR A 201 8.80 6.35 -22.50
C TYR A 201 7.59 7.27 -22.71
N ASN A 202 7.59 8.47 -22.14
CA ASN A 202 6.50 9.43 -22.27
C ASN A 202 6.19 9.79 -23.74
N LYS A 203 7.19 9.74 -24.63
CA LYS A 203 6.95 9.92 -26.08
C LYS A 203 6.20 8.72 -26.67
N ASP A 204 6.64 7.50 -26.38
CA ASP A 204 6.01 6.25 -26.81
C ASP A 204 4.56 6.11 -26.34
N ILE A 205 4.22 6.68 -25.17
CA ILE A 205 2.83 6.72 -24.69
C ILE A 205 2.00 7.75 -25.46
N ARG A 206 2.56 8.95 -25.70
CA ARG A 206 1.79 10.08 -26.25
C ARG A 206 1.51 9.96 -27.73
N GLU A 207 2.45 9.44 -28.52
CA GLU A 207 2.31 9.39 -29.97
C GLU A 207 1.10 8.57 -30.44
N PRO A 208 0.90 7.32 -30.01
CA PRO A 208 -0.27 6.54 -30.43
C PRO A 208 -1.58 7.07 -29.84
N LEU A 209 -1.58 7.60 -28.61
CA LEU A 209 -2.75 8.29 -28.04
C LEU A 209 -3.17 9.52 -28.86
N ARG A 210 -2.20 10.28 -29.38
CA ARG A 210 -2.47 11.41 -30.27
C ARG A 210 -3.11 10.95 -31.57
N ILE A 211 -2.65 9.83 -32.13
CA ILE A 211 -3.20 9.26 -33.37
C ILE A 211 -4.62 8.74 -33.14
N ILE A 212 -4.90 8.05 -32.04
CA ILE A 212 -6.26 7.63 -31.68
C ILE A 212 -7.19 8.84 -31.54
N GLY A 213 -6.74 9.92 -30.91
CA GLY A 213 -7.53 11.14 -30.79
C GLY A 213 -7.87 11.81 -32.14
N LEU A 214 -7.16 11.48 -33.22
CA LEU A 214 -7.50 11.91 -34.59
C LEU A 214 -8.52 10.97 -35.28
N MET A 215 -8.76 9.78 -34.74
CA MET A 215 -9.77 8.83 -35.26
C MET A 215 -11.18 9.11 -34.72
N ASP A 216 -11.29 9.83 -33.61
CA ASP A 216 -12.58 10.19 -32.98
C ASP A 216 -13.34 11.34 -33.71
N TRP A 217 -12.83 11.80 -34.85
CA TRP A 217 -13.39 12.85 -35.71
C TRP A 217 -13.74 12.31 -37.09
#